data_AF-A0A818Q562-F1
#
_entry.id   AF-A0A818Q562-F1
#
_cell.length_a   1.000
_cell.length_b   1.000
_cell.length_c   1.000
_cell.angle_alpha   90.00
_cell.angle_beta   90.00
_cell.angle_gamma   90.00
#
_symmetry.space_group_name_H-M   'P 1'
#
loop_
_entity.id
_entity.type
_entity.pdbx_description
1 polymer ?
#
loop_
_entity_poly.entity_id
_entity_poly.type
_entity_poly.pdbx_seq_one_letter_code
_entity_poly.pdbx_strand_id
1 'polypeptide(L)'
;MLSEKFPDDKKRGKMIAHAISGVSLGVAVGPVFGGILYHHFGKTVPFLILAAVALIDGLLRLSIISTKRDSETEKLVENTSTRRTSSMFTLIRDPLICIAIGASMMTLIGVAMLEGTLPIHLMVSMKSATPLEQGLVFLPMSVALFISQNAFGYLGFYIRRWLCGMIGLGVVAVAFFLIPLMHSVVALIGPQVLLGTGIGMVMSTIGPTLAQLVDLRYSSADYGNAFALFETGLCVSFLLGMSSKRLFQ
;
A
#
# COMPACT_ATOMS: atom_id res chain seq x y z
N MET A 1 -14.20 2.03 -12.58
CA MET A 1 -13.32 1.42 -11.54
C MET A 1 -13.78 0.00 -11.22
N LEU A 2 -12.90 -0.90 -10.70
CA LEU A 2 -13.30 -2.26 -10.26
C LEU A 2 -14.46 -2.25 -9.25
N SER A 3 -14.56 -1.18 -8.46
CA SER A 3 -15.65 -0.92 -7.51
C SER A 3 -17.02 -0.68 -8.15
N GLU A 4 -17.08 -0.16 -9.38
CA GLU A 4 -18.33 0.09 -10.11
C GLU A 4 -18.85 -1.16 -10.83
N LYS A 5 -17.95 -2.10 -11.17
CA LYS A 5 -18.30 -3.31 -11.91
C LYS A 5 -18.90 -4.42 -11.02
N PHE A 6 -18.75 -4.30 -9.69
CA PHE A 6 -19.26 -5.26 -8.71
C PHE A 6 -20.06 -4.52 -7.62
N PRO A 7 -21.40 -4.44 -7.74
CA PRO A 7 -22.25 -3.77 -6.74
C PRO A 7 -22.40 -4.58 -5.44
N ASP A 8 -21.98 -5.84 -5.42
CA ASP A 8 -22.09 -6.75 -4.30
C ASP A 8 -20.89 -6.57 -3.34
N ASP A 9 -21.15 -6.04 -2.15
CA ASP A 9 -20.15 -5.53 -1.20
C ASP A 9 -19.12 -6.61 -0.77
N LYS A 10 -19.55 -7.87 -0.72
CA LYS A 10 -18.71 -9.05 -0.46
C LYS A 10 -17.78 -9.37 -1.63
N LYS A 11 -18.29 -9.36 -2.86
CA LYS A 11 -17.50 -9.67 -4.06
C LYS A 11 -16.54 -8.52 -4.38
N ARG A 12 -16.97 -7.28 -4.16
CA ARG A 12 -16.15 -6.08 -4.35
C ARG A 12 -14.95 -6.06 -3.41
N GLY A 13 -15.16 -6.29 -2.11
CA GLY A 13 -14.05 -6.38 -1.15
C GLY A 13 -13.03 -7.45 -1.52
N LYS A 14 -13.49 -8.62 -1.99
CA LYS A 14 -12.61 -9.71 -2.46
C LYS A 14 -11.81 -9.34 -3.70
N MET A 15 -12.44 -8.73 -4.71
CA MET A 15 -11.76 -8.33 -5.95
C MET A 15 -10.78 -7.17 -5.73
N ILE A 16 -11.15 -6.20 -4.89
CA ILE A 16 -10.27 -5.09 -4.49
C ILE A 16 -9.07 -5.65 -3.71
N ALA A 17 -9.29 -6.55 -2.75
CA ALA A 17 -8.21 -7.19 -2.00
C ALA A 17 -7.26 -7.96 -2.92
N HIS A 18 -7.79 -8.70 -3.90
CA HIS A 18 -6.95 -9.40 -4.90
C HIS A 18 -6.17 -8.44 -5.80
N ALA A 19 -6.75 -7.29 -6.17
CA ALA A 19 -6.05 -6.30 -6.99
C ALA A 19 -4.94 -5.60 -6.18
N ILE A 20 -5.23 -5.22 -4.93
CA ILE A 20 -4.26 -4.58 -4.03
C ILE A 20 -3.13 -5.55 -3.66
N SER A 21 -3.43 -6.85 -3.52
CA SER A 21 -2.39 -7.83 -3.21
C SER A 21 -1.36 -8.00 -4.35
N GLY A 22 -1.73 -7.68 -5.60
CA GLY A 22 -0.80 -7.55 -6.72
C GLY A 22 0.21 -6.42 -6.54
N VAL A 23 -0.23 -5.27 -6.00
CA VAL A 23 0.68 -4.15 -5.66
C VAL A 23 1.66 -4.58 -4.58
N SER A 24 1.18 -5.30 -3.56
CA SER A 24 2.02 -5.78 -2.47
C SER A 24 2.99 -6.88 -2.88
N LEU A 25 2.65 -7.73 -3.85
CA LEU A 25 3.62 -8.61 -4.52
C LEU A 25 4.72 -7.82 -5.22
N GLY A 26 4.38 -6.72 -5.91
CA GLY A 26 5.36 -5.84 -6.53
C GLY A 26 6.33 -5.23 -5.51
N VAL A 27 5.80 -4.71 -4.40
CA VAL A 27 6.60 -4.19 -3.27
C VAL A 27 7.45 -5.30 -2.63
N ALA A 28 6.98 -6.55 -2.61
CA ALA A 28 7.72 -7.69 -2.06
C ALA A 28 8.90 -8.13 -2.94
N VAL A 29 8.64 -8.29 -4.24
CA VAL A 29 9.62 -8.81 -5.18
C VAL A 29 10.62 -7.73 -5.60
N GLY A 30 10.21 -6.45 -5.59
CA GLY A 30 11.00 -5.32 -6.06
C GLY A 30 12.38 -5.19 -5.41
N PRO A 31 12.49 -5.03 -4.08
CA PRO A 31 13.78 -4.86 -3.39
C PRO A 31 14.73 -6.04 -3.57
N VAL A 32 14.19 -7.26 -3.64
CA VAL A 32 14.96 -8.51 -3.81
C VAL A 32 15.53 -8.59 -5.20
N PHE A 33 14.67 -8.41 -6.20
CA PHE A 33 15.07 -8.45 -7.59
C PHE A 33 16.04 -7.31 -7.90
N GLY A 34 15.76 -6.11 -7.39
CA GLY A 34 16.66 -4.95 -7.47
C GLY A 34 18.02 -5.23 -6.82
N GLY A 35 18.05 -5.85 -5.64
CA GLY A 35 19.29 -6.22 -4.94
C GLY A 35 20.12 -7.27 -5.68
N ILE A 36 19.49 -8.31 -6.23
CA ILE A 36 20.16 -9.37 -7.01
C ILE A 36 20.75 -8.79 -8.31
N LEU A 37 19.97 -7.99 -9.04
CA LEU A 37 20.40 -7.36 -10.29
C LEU A 37 21.52 -6.36 -10.04
N TYR A 38 21.43 -5.57 -8.96
CA TYR A 38 22.49 -4.66 -8.57
C TYR A 38 23.81 -5.39 -8.29
N HIS A 39 23.74 -6.54 -7.60
CA HIS A 39 24.93 -7.31 -7.25
C HIS A 39 25.62 -7.95 -8.47
N HIS A 40 24.85 -8.48 -9.43
CA HIS A 40 25.41 -9.20 -10.59
C HIS A 40 25.73 -8.31 -11.79
N PHE A 41 24.92 -7.27 -12.02
CA PHE A 41 24.96 -6.49 -13.27
C PHE A 41 25.20 -4.99 -13.04
N GLY A 42 25.45 -4.59 -11.79
CA GLY A 42 25.74 -3.21 -11.43
C GLY A 42 24.50 -2.29 -11.47
N LYS A 43 24.75 -0.99 -11.31
CA LYS A 43 23.72 0.04 -11.10
C LYS A 43 22.78 0.24 -12.28
N THR A 44 23.25 0.05 -13.52
CA THR A 44 22.54 0.48 -14.74
C THR A 44 21.42 -0.47 -15.15
N VAL A 45 21.61 -1.78 -14.96
CA VAL A 45 20.69 -2.83 -15.45
C VAL A 45 19.32 -2.82 -14.77
N PRO A 46 19.19 -2.62 -13.44
CA PRO A 46 17.87 -2.45 -12.81
C PRO A 46 17.03 -1.35 -13.45
N PHE A 47 17.61 -0.19 -13.75
CA PHE A 47 16.89 0.93 -14.37
C PHE A 47 16.46 0.63 -15.81
N LEU A 48 17.30 -0.06 -16.57
CA LEU A 48 17.00 -0.39 -17.97
C LEU A 48 15.87 -1.42 -18.07
N ILE A 49 15.84 -2.40 -17.16
CA ILE A 49 14.74 -3.36 -17.05
C ILE A 49 13.45 -2.66 -16.60
N LEU A 50 13.52 -1.77 -15.62
CA LEU A 50 12.36 -0.97 -15.20
C LEU A 50 11.81 -0.12 -16.35
N ALA A 51 12.68 0.51 -17.15
CA ALA A 51 12.28 1.29 -18.31
C ALA A 51 11.61 0.42 -19.38
N ALA A 52 12.16 -0.77 -19.68
CA ALA A 52 11.57 -1.70 -20.63
C ALA A 52 10.19 -2.20 -20.18
N VAL A 53 10.05 -2.59 -18.91
CA VAL A 53 8.78 -3.02 -18.32
C VAL A 53 7.75 -1.90 -18.37
N ALA A 54 8.13 -0.66 -18.05
CA ALA A 54 7.25 0.50 -18.13
C ALA A 54 6.80 0.80 -19.56
N LEU A 55 7.68 0.65 -20.56
CA LEU A 55 7.35 0.85 -21.97
C LEU A 55 6.37 -0.23 -22.46
N ILE A 56 6.58 -1.49 -22.08
CA ILE A 56 5.69 -2.60 -22.41
C ILE A 56 4.31 -2.41 -21.75
N ASP A 57 4.27 -2.06 -20.45
CA ASP A 57 3.01 -1.76 -19.75
C ASP A 57 2.29 -0.56 -20.40
N GLY A 58 3.01 0.49 -20.77
CA GLY A 58 2.47 1.63 -21.50
C GLY A 58 1.85 1.25 -22.85
N LEU A 59 2.54 0.42 -23.65
CA LEU A 59 2.05 -0.07 -24.94
C LEU A 59 0.83 -0.99 -24.80
N LEU A 60 0.83 -1.87 -23.79
CA LEU A 60 -0.31 -2.71 -23.44
C LEU A 60 -1.52 -1.86 -23.05
N ARG A 61 -1.32 -0.85 -22.19
CA ARG A 61 -2.39 0.08 -21.78
C ARG A 61 -2.95 0.87 -22.96
N LEU A 62 -2.09 1.36 -23.87
CA LEU A 62 -2.53 2.05 -25.09
C LEU A 62 -3.36 1.13 -25.99
N SER A 63 -2.92 -0.11 -26.19
CA SER A 63 -3.65 -1.12 -26.99
C SER A 63 -5.03 -1.44 -26.39
N ILE A 64 -5.12 -1.57 -25.07
CA ILE A 64 -6.38 -1.88 -24.36
C ILE A 64 -7.33 -0.68 -24.33
N ILE A 65 -6.82 0.52 -24.07
CA ILE A 65 -7.62 1.77 -24.02
C ILE A 65 -8.16 2.13 -25.41
N SER A 66 -7.37 1.91 -26.47
CA SER A 66 -7.82 2.16 -27.84
C SER A 66 -8.97 1.24 -28.28
N THR A 67 -9.13 0.07 -27.65
CA THR A 67 -10.17 -0.92 -28.01
C THR A 67 -11.49 -0.71 -27.27
N LYS A 68 -11.50 0.03 -26.14
CA LYS A 68 -12.69 0.24 -25.29
C LYS A 68 -13.32 1.63 -25.40
N ARG A 69 -12.75 2.50 -26.23
CA ARG A 69 -13.25 3.86 -26.45
C ARG A 69 -14.54 3.88 -27.28
N ASP A 70 -14.86 2.79 -27.95
CA ASP A 70 -16.04 2.70 -28.79
C ASP A 70 -17.25 2.26 -27.94
N SER A 71 -18.16 3.20 -27.67
CA SER A 71 -19.56 3.03 -27.23
C SER A 71 -19.94 2.88 -25.73
N GLU A 72 -19.18 2.21 -24.86
CA GLU A 72 -19.61 2.02 -23.44
C GLU A 72 -19.09 3.11 -22.46
N THR A 73 -17.85 3.55 -22.65
CA THR A 73 -17.20 4.52 -21.74
C THR A 73 -17.80 5.92 -21.87
N GLU A 74 -18.21 6.32 -23.08
CA GLU A 74 -18.81 7.63 -23.35
C GLU A 74 -20.20 7.76 -22.68
N LYS A 75 -21.02 6.71 -22.74
CA LYS A 75 -22.34 6.66 -22.05
C LYS A 75 -22.20 6.62 -20.52
N LEU A 76 -21.18 5.94 -20.00
CA LEU A 76 -20.91 5.92 -18.55
C LEU A 76 -20.40 7.28 -18.07
N VAL A 77 -19.50 7.94 -18.82
CA VAL A 77 -18.99 9.27 -18.47
C VAL A 77 -20.09 10.32 -18.53
N GLU A 78 -20.95 10.31 -19.54
CA GLU A 78 -22.07 11.26 -19.70
C GLU A 78 -23.12 11.14 -18.58
N ASN A 79 -23.43 9.90 -18.15
CA ASN A 79 -24.29 9.62 -16.99
C ASN A 79 -23.63 9.97 -15.64
N THR A 80 -22.29 10.03 -15.58
CA THR A 80 -21.54 10.35 -14.36
C THR A 80 -21.30 11.86 -14.25
N SER A 81 -21.10 12.58 -15.36
CA SER A 81 -20.96 14.04 -15.41
C SER A 81 -22.26 14.80 -15.13
N THR A 82 -23.41 14.14 -15.29
CA THR A 82 -24.73 14.70 -14.95
C THR A 82 -25.11 14.52 -13.48
N ARG A 83 -24.46 13.62 -12.75
CA ARG A 83 -24.59 13.49 -11.29
C ARG A 83 -23.61 14.44 -10.62
N ARG A 84 -24.10 15.34 -9.75
CA ARG A 84 -23.25 16.21 -8.93
C ARG A 84 -22.26 15.34 -8.14
N THR A 85 -21.02 15.28 -8.58
CA THR A 85 -19.92 14.79 -7.74
C THR A 85 -19.88 15.67 -6.51
N SER A 86 -19.83 15.05 -5.34
CA SER A 86 -19.60 15.77 -4.10
C SER A 86 -18.25 16.49 -4.24
N SER A 87 -18.20 17.79 -3.93
CA SER A 87 -16.94 18.54 -3.91
C SER A 87 -15.95 17.77 -3.02
N MET A 88 -14.70 17.58 -3.45
CA MET A 88 -13.68 16.85 -2.68
C MET A 88 -13.55 17.36 -1.24
N PHE A 89 -13.83 18.65 -1.02
CA PHE A 89 -13.89 19.29 0.29
C PHE A 89 -14.97 18.69 1.23
N THR A 90 -16.08 18.19 0.69
CA THR A 90 -17.14 17.52 1.45
C THR A 90 -16.69 16.15 1.96
N LEU A 91 -15.88 15.42 1.18
CA LEU A 91 -15.31 14.13 1.61
C LEU A 91 -14.25 14.34 2.70
N ILE A 92 -13.39 15.35 2.56
CA ILE A 92 -12.38 15.71 3.59
C ILE A 92 -13.04 16.15 4.89
N ARG A 93 -14.27 16.68 4.86
CA ARG A 93 -15.00 17.05 6.09
C ARG A 93 -15.66 15.87 6.80
N ASP A 94 -15.69 14.68 6.21
CA ASP A 94 -16.26 13.51 6.88
C ASP A 94 -15.26 12.97 7.93
N PRO A 95 -15.59 13.04 9.23
CA PRO A 95 -14.67 12.61 10.29
C PRO A 95 -14.28 11.13 10.18
N LEU A 96 -15.15 10.27 9.65
CA LEU A 96 -14.86 8.84 9.51
C LEU A 96 -13.86 8.57 8.39
N ILE A 97 -13.95 9.32 7.27
CA ILE A 97 -12.97 9.26 6.18
C ILE A 97 -11.62 9.78 6.68
N CYS A 98 -11.61 10.90 7.39
CA CYS A 98 -10.39 11.46 7.97
C CYS A 98 -9.72 10.52 8.98
N ILE A 99 -10.48 9.84 9.83
CA ILE A 99 -9.93 8.86 10.78
C ILE A 99 -9.31 7.68 10.03
N ALA A 100 -9.97 7.16 8.99
CA ALA A 100 -9.43 6.06 8.20
C ALA A 100 -8.14 6.46 7.45
N ILE A 101 -8.13 7.61 6.78
CA ILE A 101 -6.95 8.13 6.07
C ILE A 101 -5.83 8.45 7.07
N GLY A 102 -6.15 9.12 8.19
CA GLY A 102 -5.19 9.45 9.25
C GLY A 102 -4.55 8.21 9.88
N ALA A 103 -5.34 7.16 10.13
CA ALA A 103 -4.83 5.87 10.61
C ALA A 103 -3.82 5.25 9.62
N SER A 104 -4.13 5.21 8.31
CA SER A 104 -3.15 4.77 7.31
C SER A 104 -1.91 5.64 7.26
N MET A 105 -2.07 6.96 7.38
CA MET A 105 -0.95 7.89 7.32
C MET A 105 0.02 7.65 8.47
N MET A 106 -0.46 7.47 9.70
CA MET A 106 0.38 7.15 10.86
C MET A 106 1.18 5.87 10.65
N THR A 107 0.55 4.80 10.14
CA THR A 107 1.25 3.56 9.82
C THR A 107 2.34 3.77 8.77
N LEU A 108 2.01 4.46 7.67
CA LEU A 108 2.97 4.67 6.58
C LEU A 108 4.12 5.62 6.93
N ILE A 109 3.89 6.65 7.74
CA ILE A 109 4.98 7.53 8.22
C ILE A 109 6.04 6.69 8.91
N GLY A 110 5.63 5.79 9.81
CA GLY A 110 6.56 4.89 10.51
C GLY A 110 7.31 3.96 9.55
N VAL A 111 6.62 3.41 8.54
CA VAL A 111 7.25 2.56 7.52
C VAL A 111 8.27 3.35 6.70
N ALA A 112 7.93 4.55 6.25
CA ALA A 112 8.81 5.41 5.46
C ALA A 112 10.07 5.84 6.24
N MET A 113 9.93 6.06 7.56
CA MET A 113 11.07 6.27 8.45
C MET A 113 11.95 5.02 8.50
N LEU A 114 11.34 3.86 8.75
CA LEU A 114 12.03 2.58 8.89
C LEU A 114 12.74 2.15 7.61
N GLU A 115 12.15 2.32 6.42
CA GLU A 115 12.82 2.03 5.16
C GLU A 115 14.12 2.82 4.97
N GLY A 116 14.24 4.01 5.56
CA GLY A 116 15.50 4.75 5.53
C GLY A 116 16.48 4.42 6.64
N THR A 117 15.98 4.22 7.85
CA THR A 117 16.84 4.00 9.01
C THR A 117 17.30 2.56 9.10
N LEU A 118 16.52 1.59 8.62
CA LEU A 118 16.83 0.17 8.73
C LEU A 118 18.10 -0.23 7.96
N PRO A 119 18.31 0.20 6.69
CA PRO A 119 19.58 -0.06 6.00
C PRO A 119 20.79 0.58 6.70
N ILE A 120 20.62 1.78 7.26
CA ILE A 120 21.67 2.49 8.00
C ILE A 120 21.98 1.77 9.31
N HIS A 121 20.96 1.35 10.05
CA HIS A 121 21.10 0.59 11.28
C HIS A 121 21.78 -0.76 11.02
N LEU A 122 21.44 -1.44 9.92
CA LEU A 122 22.11 -2.65 9.48
C LEU A 122 23.58 -2.39 9.16
N MET A 123 23.92 -1.31 8.44
CA MET A 123 25.32 -0.96 8.12
C MET A 123 26.15 -0.63 9.38
N VAL A 124 25.58 0.11 10.33
CA VAL A 124 26.31 0.62 11.51
C VAL A 124 26.39 -0.41 12.64
N SER A 125 25.27 -1.05 12.98
CA SER A 125 25.20 -2.00 14.09
C SER A 125 25.68 -3.40 13.72
N MET A 126 25.57 -3.80 12.44
CA MET A 126 25.90 -5.14 11.96
C MET A 126 26.85 -5.04 10.77
N LYS A 127 28.16 -4.88 11.06
CA LYS A 127 29.31 -4.61 10.15
C LYS A 127 29.47 -5.54 8.91
N SER A 128 28.50 -6.37 8.56
CA SER A 128 28.55 -7.40 7.52
C SER A 128 27.35 -7.41 6.56
N ALA A 129 26.52 -6.35 6.49
CA ALA A 129 25.35 -6.35 5.61
C ALA A 129 25.72 -6.10 4.13
N THR A 130 25.91 -7.18 3.37
CA THR A 130 26.04 -7.15 1.90
C THR A 130 24.80 -6.47 1.28
N PRO A 131 24.87 -5.73 0.15
CA PRO A 131 23.69 -5.08 -0.45
C PRO A 131 22.50 -6.04 -0.70
N LEU A 132 22.83 -7.32 -0.93
CA LEU A 132 21.87 -8.40 -1.06
C LEU A 132 21.15 -8.72 0.25
N GLU A 133 21.85 -8.74 1.39
CA GLU A 133 21.28 -8.97 2.71
C GLU A 133 20.36 -7.83 3.14
N GLN A 134 20.70 -6.59 2.78
CA GLN A 134 19.84 -5.42 3.04
C GLN A 134 18.50 -5.53 2.32
N GLY A 135 18.49 -6.02 1.07
CA GLY A 135 17.25 -6.31 0.34
C GLY A 135 16.49 -7.52 0.88
N LEU A 136 17.22 -8.57 1.29
CA LEU A 136 16.64 -9.79 1.88
C LEU A 136 15.96 -9.55 3.22
N VAL A 137 16.39 -8.56 3.99
CA VAL A 137 15.73 -8.18 5.23
C VAL A 137 14.31 -7.63 4.98
N PHE A 138 14.01 -7.04 3.82
CA PHE A 138 12.63 -6.62 3.52
C PHE A 138 11.70 -7.78 3.12
N LEU A 139 12.23 -8.94 2.69
CA LEU A 139 11.43 -10.08 2.24
C LEU A 139 10.44 -10.61 3.28
N PRO A 140 10.86 -10.94 4.51
CA PRO A 140 9.96 -11.46 5.53
C PRO A 140 8.80 -10.49 5.80
N MET A 141 9.09 -9.18 5.84
CA MET A 141 8.07 -8.15 5.98
C MET A 141 7.07 -8.20 4.82
N SER A 142 7.55 -8.27 3.59
CA SER A 142 6.68 -8.22 2.42
C SER A 142 5.85 -9.50 2.22
N VAL A 143 6.42 -10.67 2.51
CA VAL A 143 5.68 -11.96 2.51
C VAL A 143 4.59 -11.94 3.57
N ALA A 144 4.91 -11.49 4.79
CA ALA A 144 3.96 -11.35 5.87
C ALA A 144 2.83 -10.36 5.52
N LEU A 145 3.18 -9.24 4.87
CA LEU A 145 2.23 -8.25 4.38
C LEU A 145 1.31 -8.83 3.31
N PHE A 146 1.83 -9.58 2.34
CA PHE A 146 1.02 -10.22 1.30
C PHE A 146 0.06 -11.26 1.88
N ILE A 147 0.54 -12.14 2.78
CA ILE A 147 -0.29 -13.14 3.44
C ILE A 147 -1.37 -12.45 4.28
N SER A 148 -0.99 -11.43 5.07
CA SER A 148 -1.90 -10.69 5.93
C SER A 148 -2.99 -9.98 5.11
N GLN A 149 -2.65 -9.30 4.03
CA GLN A 149 -3.66 -8.63 3.19
C GLN A 149 -4.69 -9.59 2.58
N ASN A 150 -4.25 -10.76 2.09
CA ASN A 150 -5.19 -11.73 1.54
C ASN A 150 -6.01 -12.42 2.65
N ALA A 151 -5.39 -12.75 3.78
CA ALA A 151 -6.05 -13.40 4.91
C ALA A 151 -7.08 -12.48 5.58
N PHE A 152 -6.69 -11.25 5.92
CA PHE A 152 -7.57 -10.26 6.56
C PHE A 152 -8.54 -9.61 5.58
N GLY A 153 -8.27 -9.66 4.27
CA GLY A 153 -9.25 -9.35 3.24
C GLY A 153 -10.42 -10.34 3.24
N TYR A 154 -10.18 -11.59 3.61
CA TYR A 154 -11.22 -12.63 3.78
C TYR A 154 -11.84 -12.60 5.19
N LEU A 155 -11.03 -12.43 6.25
CA LEU A 155 -11.49 -12.39 7.64
C LEU A 155 -12.22 -11.10 8.03
N GLY A 156 -12.01 -9.99 7.30
CA GLY A 156 -12.66 -8.69 7.53
C GLY A 156 -14.18 -8.70 7.30
N PHE A 157 -14.75 -9.83 6.87
CA PHE A 157 -16.19 -10.07 6.84
C PHE A 157 -16.74 -10.74 8.10
N TYR A 158 -15.90 -11.47 8.85
CA TYR A 158 -16.28 -12.15 10.10
C TYR A 158 -15.97 -11.29 11.33
N ILE A 159 -14.91 -10.48 11.26
CA ILE A 159 -14.49 -9.57 12.33
C ILE A 159 -14.88 -8.14 11.93
N ARG A 160 -15.37 -7.33 12.89
CA ARG A 160 -15.67 -5.91 12.64
C ARG A 160 -14.43 -5.21 12.08
N ARG A 161 -14.54 -4.65 10.86
CA ARG A 161 -13.42 -4.03 10.11
C ARG A 161 -12.62 -3.04 10.95
N TRP A 162 -13.29 -2.12 11.66
CA TRP A 162 -12.62 -1.15 12.55
C TRP A 162 -11.74 -1.80 13.64
N LEU A 163 -12.16 -2.95 14.18
CA LEU A 163 -11.39 -3.67 15.20
C LEU A 163 -10.10 -4.26 14.63
N CYS A 164 -10.14 -4.78 13.40
CA CYS A 164 -8.96 -5.29 12.71
C CYS A 164 -7.94 -4.17 12.43
N GLY A 165 -8.41 -2.98 12.04
CA GLY A 165 -7.56 -1.80 11.88
C GLY A 165 -6.90 -1.36 13.19
N MET A 166 -7.64 -1.36 14.30
CA MET A 166 -7.12 -0.98 15.61
C MET A 166 -6.08 -2.00 16.15
N ILE A 167 -6.35 -3.30 15.97
CA ILE A 167 -5.40 -4.36 16.30
C ILE A 167 -4.15 -4.22 15.44
N GLY A 168 -4.30 -3.98 14.13
CA GLY A 168 -3.18 -3.76 13.21
C GLY A 168 -2.29 -2.59 13.63
N LEU A 169 -2.88 -1.46 14.02
CA LEU A 169 -2.14 -0.31 14.57
C LEU A 169 -1.36 -0.67 15.85
N GLY A 170 -1.98 -1.42 16.76
CA GLY A 170 -1.31 -1.90 17.97
C GLY A 170 -0.13 -2.82 17.67
N VAL A 171 -0.31 -3.76 16.74
CA VAL A 171 0.75 -4.67 16.27
C VAL A 171 1.92 -3.90 15.65
N VAL A 172 1.63 -2.90 14.82
CA VAL A 172 2.66 -2.01 14.24
C VAL A 172 3.43 -1.25 15.32
N ALA A 173 2.74 -0.70 16.33
CA ALA A 173 3.37 0.02 17.42
C ALA A 173 4.31 -0.88 18.24
N VAL A 174 3.87 -2.10 18.56
CA VAL A 174 4.69 -3.11 19.25
C VAL A 174 5.91 -3.45 18.39
N ALA A 175 5.73 -3.70 17.09
CA ALA A 175 6.83 -4.03 16.21
C ALA A 175 7.89 -2.91 16.12
N PHE A 176 7.49 -1.63 16.07
CA PHE A 176 8.44 -0.50 16.13
C PHE A 176 9.24 -0.46 17.44
N PHE A 177 8.62 -0.83 18.56
CA PHE A 177 9.31 -0.89 19.85
C PHE A 177 10.34 -2.02 19.93
N LEU A 178 10.08 -3.16 19.27
CA LEU A 178 11.01 -4.30 19.29
C LEU A 178 12.24 -4.12 18.40
N ILE A 179 12.15 -3.37 17.29
CA ILE A 179 13.25 -3.20 16.32
C ILE A 179 14.55 -2.69 16.93
N PRO A 180 14.58 -1.59 17.71
CA PRO A 180 15.84 -1.06 18.26
C PRO A 180 16.49 -1.99 19.30
N LEU A 181 15.76 -2.99 19.81
CA LEU A 181 16.26 -3.92 20.82
C LEU A 181 17.04 -5.10 20.19
N MET A 182 16.90 -5.33 18.88
CA MET A 182 17.45 -6.51 18.19
C MET A 182 18.84 -6.25 17.61
N HIS A 183 19.82 -7.01 18.10
CA HIS A 183 21.24 -6.89 17.73
C HIS A 183 21.72 -7.99 16.75
N SER A 184 20.80 -8.76 16.16
CA SER A 184 21.12 -9.81 15.16
C SER A 184 20.14 -9.79 13.99
N VAL A 185 20.63 -10.09 12.77
CA VAL A 185 19.82 -10.15 11.53
C VAL A 185 18.71 -11.18 11.66
N VAL A 186 18.98 -12.34 12.25
CA VAL A 186 17.97 -13.40 12.43
C VAL A 186 16.91 -12.97 13.45
N ALA A 187 17.31 -12.22 14.47
CA ALA A 187 16.37 -11.67 15.47
C ALA A 187 15.48 -10.55 14.89
N LEU A 188 15.95 -9.85 13.85
CA LEU A 188 15.19 -8.78 13.17
C LEU A 188 14.05 -9.31 12.30
N ILE A 189 14.12 -10.57 11.85
CA ILE A 189 13.07 -11.21 11.03
C ILE A 189 11.72 -11.21 11.78
N GLY A 190 11.71 -11.51 13.08
CA GLY A 190 10.49 -11.57 13.89
C GLY A 190 9.71 -10.24 13.92
N PRO A 191 10.33 -9.13 14.38
CA PRO A 191 9.71 -7.80 14.37
C PRO A 191 9.28 -7.33 12.98
N GLN A 192 9.99 -7.73 11.92
CA GLN A 192 9.62 -7.36 10.56
C GLN A 192 8.43 -8.13 10.01
N VAL A 193 8.31 -9.43 10.31
CA VAL A 193 7.09 -10.20 10.04
C VAL A 193 5.91 -9.58 10.79
N LEU A 194 6.13 -9.19 12.05
CA LEU A 194 5.10 -8.53 12.87
C LEU A 194 4.67 -7.19 12.26
N LEU A 195 5.62 -6.38 11.81
CA LEU A 195 5.33 -5.14 11.07
C LEU A 195 4.55 -5.40 9.79
N GLY A 196 5.00 -6.34 8.96
CA GLY A 196 4.34 -6.72 7.71
C GLY A 196 2.90 -7.16 7.93
N THR A 197 2.67 -8.01 8.95
CA THR A 197 1.32 -8.45 9.31
C THR A 197 0.44 -7.30 9.77
N GLY A 198 0.94 -6.41 10.64
CA GLY A 198 0.20 -5.24 11.12
C GLY A 198 -0.15 -4.24 10.01
N ILE A 199 0.80 -3.91 9.13
CA ILE A 199 0.56 -3.05 7.95
C ILE A 199 -0.48 -3.70 7.04
N GLY A 200 -0.34 -5.00 6.77
CA GLY A 200 -1.28 -5.75 5.94
C GLY A 200 -2.71 -5.72 6.47
N MET A 201 -2.90 -5.83 7.79
CA MET A 201 -4.21 -5.69 8.44
C MET A 201 -4.80 -4.29 8.24
N VAL A 202 -4.00 -3.24 8.47
CA VAL A 202 -4.46 -1.85 8.33
C VAL A 202 -4.85 -1.55 6.88
N MET A 203 -3.98 -1.86 5.91
CA MET A 203 -4.24 -1.59 4.50
C MET A 203 -5.42 -2.41 3.95
N SER A 204 -5.55 -3.67 4.36
CA SER A 204 -6.67 -4.52 3.96
C SER A 204 -8.01 -4.04 4.53
N THR A 205 -8.00 -3.30 5.64
CA THR A 205 -9.22 -2.82 6.29
C THR A 205 -9.67 -1.49 5.70
N ILE A 206 -8.75 -0.59 5.39
CA ILE A 206 -9.07 0.79 4.98
C ILE A 206 -9.75 0.83 3.62
N GLY A 207 -9.26 0.09 2.62
CA GLY A 207 -9.87 0.07 1.28
C GLY A 207 -11.36 -0.32 1.29
N PRO A 208 -11.74 -1.45 1.90
CA PRO A 208 -13.15 -1.86 2.04
C PRO A 208 -13.97 -0.93 2.94
N THR A 209 -13.39 -0.37 4.00
CA THR A 209 -14.10 0.56 4.91
C THR A 209 -14.41 1.88 4.19
N LEU A 210 -13.45 2.41 3.44
CA LEU A 210 -13.63 3.59 2.60
C LEU A 210 -14.69 3.34 1.53
N ALA A 211 -14.64 2.16 0.88
CA ALA A 211 -15.62 1.80 -0.13
C ALA A 211 -17.06 1.69 0.43
N GLN A 212 -17.22 1.13 1.63
CA GLN A 212 -18.50 1.10 2.34
C GLN A 212 -18.97 2.50 2.75
N LEU A 213 -18.06 3.36 3.20
CA LEU A 213 -18.42 4.72 3.60
C LEU A 213 -18.96 5.53 2.41
N VAL A 214 -18.36 5.34 1.23
CA VAL A 214 -18.83 5.94 -0.01
C VAL A 214 -20.22 5.43 -0.38
N ASP A 215 -20.50 4.13 -0.27
CA ASP A 215 -21.86 3.59 -0.53
C ASP A 215 -22.93 4.11 0.44
N LEU A 216 -22.57 4.27 1.72
CA LEU A 216 -23.53 4.65 2.77
C LEU A 216 -23.89 6.14 2.75
N ARG A 217 -22.98 7.00 2.28
CA ARG A 217 -23.12 8.47 2.42
C ARG A 217 -23.04 9.24 1.12
N TYR A 218 -22.53 8.64 0.05
CA TYR A 218 -22.22 9.31 -1.20
C TYR A 218 -22.73 8.52 -2.41
N SER A 219 -22.72 9.13 -3.59
CA SER A 219 -23.11 8.45 -4.83
C SER A 219 -21.92 7.69 -5.41
N SER A 220 -22.20 6.69 -6.25
CA SER A 220 -21.19 5.90 -6.96
C SER A 220 -20.20 6.71 -7.82
N ALA A 221 -20.48 7.98 -8.12
CA ALA A 221 -19.56 8.89 -8.79
C ALA A 221 -18.39 9.36 -7.90
N ASP A 222 -18.52 9.29 -6.57
CA ASP A 222 -17.54 9.83 -5.62
C ASP A 222 -16.44 8.83 -5.21
N TYR A 223 -16.50 7.59 -5.72
CA TYR A 223 -15.45 6.58 -5.51
C TYR A 223 -14.08 7.05 -5.95
N GLY A 224 -14.01 7.69 -7.12
CA GLY A 224 -12.76 8.22 -7.66
C GLY A 224 -12.11 9.23 -6.72
N ASN A 225 -12.91 10.15 -6.18
CA ASN A 225 -12.45 11.21 -5.28
C ASN A 225 -12.01 10.64 -3.92
N ALA A 226 -12.74 9.67 -3.37
CA ALA A 226 -12.39 9.05 -2.09
C ALA A 226 -11.05 8.29 -2.17
N PHE A 227 -10.86 7.47 -3.21
CA PHE A 227 -9.60 6.75 -3.41
C PHE A 227 -8.45 7.69 -3.79
N ALA A 228 -8.70 8.78 -4.53
CA ALA A 228 -7.70 9.81 -4.78
C ALA A 228 -7.24 10.47 -3.47
N LEU A 229 -8.16 10.80 -2.56
CA LEU A 229 -7.81 11.35 -1.24
C LEU A 229 -6.96 10.36 -0.42
N PHE A 230 -7.34 9.09 -0.42
CA PHE A 230 -6.56 8.05 0.23
C PHE A 230 -5.13 7.97 -0.31
N GLU A 231 -4.97 7.92 -1.64
CA GLU A 231 -3.64 7.91 -2.30
C GLU A 231 -2.83 9.18 -1.99
N THR A 232 -3.44 10.36 -2.02
CA THR A 232 -2.74 11.60 -1.63
C THR A 232 -2.27 11.56 -0.18
N GLY A 233 -3.06 10.97 0.73
CA GLY A 233 -2.65 10.73 2.11
C GLY A 233 -1.43 9.82 2.20
N LEU A 234 -1.39 8.75 1.40
CA LEU A 234 -0.22 7.86 1.30
C LEU A 234 1.01 8.60 0.76
N CYS A 235 0.87 9.49 -0.22
CA CYS A 235 1.99 10.29 -0.71
C CYS A 235 2.52 11.25 0.36
N VAL A 236 1.62 11.93 1.08
CA VAL A 236 2.00 12.87 2.15
C VAL A 236 2.70 12.16 3.31
N SER A 237 2.26 10.96 3.69
CA SER A 237 2.91 10.19 4.76
C SER A 237 4.34 9.79 4.40
N PHE A 238 4.59 9.33 3.17
CA PHE A 238 5.95 9.05 2.69
C PHE A 238 6.83 10.29 2.68
N LEU A 239 6.28 11.44 2.23
CA LEU A 239 7.02 12.71 2.21
C LEU A 239 7.42 13.14 3.61
N LEU A 240 6.52 13.05 4.58
CA LEU A 240 6.78 13.38 5.99
C LEU A 240 7.80 12.41 6.63
N GLY A 241 7.63 11.10 6.43
CA GLY A 241 8.53 10.10 7.00
C GLY A 241 9.96 10.19 6.46
N MET A 242 10.11 10.48 5.16
CA MET A 242 11.43 10.69 4.53
C MET A 242 12.08 12.02 4.98
N SER A 243 11.29 13.07 5.18
CA SER A 243 11.81 14.37 5.63
C SER A 243 12.40 14.33 7.03
N SER A 244 11.87 13.48 7.92
CA SER A 244 12.39 13.27 9.27
C SER A 244 13.83 12.73 9.30
N LYS A 245 14.34 12.15 8.19
CA LYS A 245 15.71 11.65 8.10
C LYS A 245 16.77 12.76 8.16
N ARG A 246 16.44 13.99 7.75
CA ARG A 246 17.38 15.13 7.80
C ARG A 246 17.70 15.60 9.22
N LEU A 247 16.94 15.20 10.23
CA LEU A 247 17.18 15.55 11.64
C LEU A 247 18.21 14.64 12.32
N PHE A 248 18.61 13.53 11.69
CA PHE A 248 19.53 12.54 12.26
C PHE A 248 20.87 12.43 11.50
N GLN A 249 21.16 13.35 10.57
CA GLN A 249 22.48 13.57 9.97
C GLN A 249 23.10 14.83 10.57
#